data_AF-A0A959CBL3-F1
#
_entry.id   AF-A0A959CBL3-F1
#
_cell.length_a   1.000
_cell.length_b   1.000
_cell.length_c   1.000
_cell.angle_alpha   90.00
_cell.angle_beta   90.00
_cell.angle_gamma   90.00
#
_symmetry.space_group_name_H-M   'P 1'
#
loop_
_entity.id
_entity.type
_entity.pdbx_description
1 polymer ?
#
loop_
_entity_poly.entity_id
_entity_poly.type
_entity_poly.pdbx_seq_one_letter_code
_entity_poly.pdbx_strand_id
1 'polypeptide(L)'
;ALSCWRLWPRSSQPKIMLMKMLAPVVSSLYGYYPGNTLHFMRDMPKGVVTEFSNWCNLPNGLFDLFPDNNYRKLSIPILAYSFADDWFSPVKAVSALLEHFKNARIRWLHLQPSEVGKSAIGHDGFFEPGNESLWQDMIDWIGKPEPAKGYFY
;
A
#
# COMPACT_ATOMS: atom_id res chain seq x y z
N ALA A 1 5.63 -6.06 6.32
CA ALA A 1 5.51 -4.62 6.07
C ALA A 1 4.08 -4.25 5.66
N LEU A 2 3.69 -4.28 4.37
CA LEU A 2 2.32 -3.88 3.99
C LEU A 2 1.23 -4.89 4.38
N SER A 3 1.53 -6.18 4.49
CA SER A 3 0.51 -7.21 4.73
C SER A 3 0.24 -7.50 6.21
N CYS A 4 1.06 -6.99 7.14
CA CYS A 4 0.93 -7.36 8.54
C CYS A 4 -0.27 -6.67 9.20
N TRP A 5 -1.32 -7.43 9.49
CA TRP A 5 -2.57 -6.93 10.09
C TRP A 5 -2.36 -6.15 11.40
N ARG A 6 -1.28 -6.44 12.15
CA ARG A 6 -0.96 -5.73 13.40
C ARG A 6 -0.62 -4.25 13.19
N LEU A 7 -0.28 -3.86 11.96
CA LEU A 7 0.05 -2.47 11.62
C LEU A 7 -1.21 -1.62 11.34
N TRP A 8 -2.40 -2.24 11.28
CA TRP A 8 -3.66 -1.53 11.19
C TRP A 8 -4.05 -0.95 12.55
N PRO A 9 -4.77 0.20 12.56
CA PRO A 9 -5.49 0.66 13.74
C PRO A 9 -6.37 -0.46 14.31
N ARG A 10 -6.46 -0.56 15.64
CA ARG A 10 -7.22 -1.64 16.31
C ARG A 10 -8.68 -1.73 15.84
N SER A 11 -9.30 -0.60 15.52
CA SER A 11 -10.65 -0.52 14.95
C SER A 11 -10.79 -1.20 13.59
N SER A 12 -9.72 -1.25 12.79
CA SER A 12 -9.71 -1.81 11.44
C SER A 12 -9.17 -3.24 11.37
N GLN A 13 -8.59 -3.76 12.46
CA GLN A 13 -8.00 -5.11 12.51
C GLN A 13 -9.01 -6.23 12.20
N PRO A 14 -10.26 -6.21 12.71
CA PRO A 14 -11.24 -7.23 12.37
C PRO A 14 -11.53 -7.29 10.86
N LYS A 15 -11.56 -6.13 10.19
CA LYS A 15 -11.84 -6.02 8.75
C LYS A 15 -10.75 -6.68 7.90
N ILE A 16 -9.47 -6.40 8.19
CA ILE A 16 -8.35 -7.02 7.48
C ILE A 16 -8.19 -8.51 7.84
N MET A 17 -8.54 -8.91 9.06
CA MET A 17 -8.52 -10.32 9.45
C MET A 17 -9.64 -11.11 8.77
N LEU A 18 -10.82 -10.52 8.63
CA LEU A 18 -11.92 -11.10 7.86
C LEU A 18 -11.54 -11.25 6.39
N MET A 19 -10.92 -10.24 5.77
CA MET A 19 -10.39 -10.33 4.40
C MET A 19 -9.47 -11.53 4.25
N LYS A 20 -8.48 -11.62 5.13
CA LYS A 20 -7.45 -12.65 5.10
C LYS A 20 -8.05 -14.05 5.13
N MET A 21 -9.09 -14.27 5.94
CA MET A 21 -9.73 -15.58 6.07
C MET A 21 -10.72 -15.86 4.94
N LEU A 22 -11.53 -14.88 4.54
CA LEU A 22 -12.60 -15.07 3.56
C LEU A 22 -12.10 -15.02 2.12
N ALA A 23 -11.15 -14.16 1.79
CA ALA A 23 -10.73 -13.95 0.41
C ALA A 23 -10.16 -15.22 -0.26
N PRO A 24 -9.34 -16.06 0.41
CA PRO A 24 -8.90 -17.35 -0.15
C PRO A 24 -10.04 -18.36 -0.33
N VAL A 25 -11.03 -18.36 0.58
CA VAL A 25 -12.20 -19.25 0.50
C VAL A 25 -13.09 -18.86 -0.67
N VAL A 26 -13.47 -17.57 -0.73
CA VAL A 26 -14.25 -17.01 -1.83
C VAL A 26 -13.54 -17.24 -3.16
N SER A 27 -12.25 -16.92 -3.25
CA SER A 27 -11.51 -17.12 -4.50
C SER A 27 -11.34 -18.58 -4.90
N SER A 28 -11.39 -19.51 -3.95
CA SER A 28 -11.41 -20.94 -4.24
C SER A 28 -12.75 -21.42 -4.77
N LEU A 29 -13.86 -20.86 -4.30
CA LEU A 29 -15.22 -21.21 -4.75
C LEU A 29 -15.53 -20.66 -6.15
N TYR A 30 -15.14 -19.41 -6.43
CA TYR A 30 -15.45 -18.74 -7.70
C TYR A 30 -14.34 -18.89 -8.76
N GLY A 31 -13.17 -19.42 -8.41
CA GLY A 31 -11.98 -19.48 -9.27
C GLY A 31 -11.21 -18.15 -9.37
N TYR A 32 -11.77 -17.07 -8.84
CA TYR A 32 -11.17 -15.74 -8.70
C TYR A 32 -11.84 -15.03 -7.51
N TYR A 33 -11.24 -13.95 -7.01
CA TYR A 33 -11.86 -13.11 -5.99
C TYR A 33 -12.76 -12.04 -6.65
N PRO A 34 -14.09 -12.06 -6.46
CA PRO A 34 -15.02 -11.12 -7.06
C PRO A 34 -15.13 -9.82 -6.24
N GLY A 35 -14.02 -9.10 -6.09
CA GLY A 35 -13.94 -7.87 -5.29
C GLY A 35 -14.93 -6.79 -5.74
N ASN A 36 -15.16 -6.66 -7.04
CA ASN A 36 -16.11 -5.69 -7.59
C ASN A 36 -17.55 -5.99 -7.14
N THR A 37 -17.97 -7.27 -7.19
CA THR A 37 -19.30 -7.70 -6.73
C THR A 37 -19.47 -7.56 -5.22
N LEU A 38 -18.41 -7.86 -4.48
CA LEU A 38 -18.39 -7.74 -3.02
C LEU A 38 -18.22 -6.30 -2.53
N HIS A 39 -18.08 -5.33 -3.44
CA HIS A 39 -17.76 -3.92 -3.14
C HIS A 39 -16.54 -3.79 -2.22
N PHE A 40 -15.56 -4.65 -2.45
CA PHE A 40 -14.44 -4.81 -1.55
C PHE A 40 -13.20 -5.25 -2.31
N MET A 41 -12.26 -4.32 -2.51
CA MET A 41 -11.15 -4.42 -3.46
C MET A 41 -11.63 -4.61 -4.91
N ARG A 42 -10.67 -4.79 -5.82
CA ARG A 42 -10.94 -5.15 -7.21
C ARG A 42 -10.92 -6.66 -7.41
N ASP A 43 -11.45 -7.09 -8.56
CA ASP A 43 -11.37 -8.50 -8.95
C ASP A 43 -9.90 -8.93 -9.08
N MET A 44 -9.58 -10.09 -8.51
CA MET A 44 -8.21 -10.59 -8.48
C MET A 44 -8.14 -12.09 -8.78
N PRO A 45 -7.10 -12.57 -9.49
CA PRO A 45 -6.88 -14.00 -9.64
C PRO A 45 -6.71 -14.69 -8.29
N LYS A 46 -7.21 -15.94 -8.19
CA LYS A 46 -7.11 -16.75 -6.96
C LYS A 46 -5.70 -16.82 -6.40
N GLY A 47 -4.69 -17.00 -7.26
CA GLY A 47 -3.29 -17.08 -6.85
C GLY A 47 -2.81 -15.82 -6.14
N VAL A 48 -3.14 -14.64 -6.69
CA VAL A 48 -2.78 -13.33 -6.11
C VAL A 48 -3.38 -13.16 -4.73
N VAL A 49 -4.68 -13.46 -4.57
CA VAL A 49 -5.37 -13.33 -3.28
C VAL A 49 -4.85 -14.32 -2.23
N THR A 50 -4.56 -15.55 -2.66
CA THR A 50 -4.01 -16.58 -1.78
C THR A 50 -2.62 -16.17 -1.28
N GLU A 51 -1.75 -15.72 -2.18
CA GLU A 51 -0.40 -15.26 -1.84
C GLU A 51 -0.45 -14.02 -0.93
N PHE A 52 -1.28 -13.03 -1.26
CA PHE A 52 -1.46 -11.85 -0.41
C PHE A 52 -1.95 -12.22 1.00
N SER A 53 -2.92 -13.13 1.11
CA SER A 53 -3.39 -13.63 2.41
C SER A 53 -2.28 -14.35 3.19
N ASN A 54 -1.43 -15.13 2.51
CA ASN A 54 -0.26 -15.77 3.13
C ASN A 54 0.72 -14.73 3.67
N TRP A 55 1.01 -13.65 2.93
CA TRP A 55 1.84 -12.56 3.46
C TRP A 55 1.20 -11.88 4.67
N CYS A 56 -0.13 -11.84 4.76
CA CYS A 56 -0.84 -11.31 5.93
C CYS A 56 -0.74 -12.21 7.18
N ASN A 57 -0.23 -13.44 7.04
CA ASN A 57 0.10 -14.31 8.17
C ASN A 57 1.49 -14.03 8.78
N LEU A 58 2.35 -13.33 8.05
CA LEU A 58 3.76 -13.18 8.39
C LEU A 58 4.02 -11.81 9.05
N PRO A 59 4.75 -11.75 10.19
CA PRO A 59 5.07 -10.50 10.87
C PRO A 59 5.70 -9.44 9.96
N ASN A 60 6.64 -9.82 9.08
CA ASN A 60 7.25 -8.91 8.10
C ASN A 60 6.68 -9.08 6.69
N GLY A 61 5.64 -9.90 6.50
CA GLY A 61 4.99 -10.07 5.21
C GLY A 61 5.89 -10.71 4.17
N LEU A 62 5.91 -10.14 2.95
CA LEU A 62 6.79 -10.55 1.85
C LEU A 62 8.26 -10.74 2.29
N PHE A 63 8.75 -9.90 3.20
CA PHE A 63 10.14 -9.92 3.62
C PHE A 63 10.53 -11.13 4.49
N ASP A 64 9.56 -11.82 5.10
CA ASP A 64 9.81 -13.10 5.77
C ASP A 64 9.99 -14.24 4.76
N LEU A 65 9.32 -14.17 3.59
CA LEU A 65 9.45 -15.16 2.52
C LEU A 65 10.72 -14.96 1.68
N PHE A 66 11.17 -13.72 1.56
CA PHE A 66 12.34 -13.35 0.76
C PHE A 66 13.37 -12.62 1.62
N PRO A 67 14.04 -13.29 2.57
CA PRO A 67 15.01 -12.64 3.46
C PRO A 67 16.22 -12.06 2.70
N ASP A 68 16.63 -12.69 1.60
CA ASP A 68 17.76 -12.25 0.76
C ASP A 68 17.37 -11.29 -0.38
N ASN A 69 16.25 -10.59 -0.23
CA ASN A 69 15.78 -9.62 -1.21
C ASN A 69 16.77 -8.47 -1.47
N ASN A 70 16.60 -7.82 -2.62
CA ASN A 70 17.48 -6.74 -3.07
C ASN A 70 17.01 -5.32 -2.67
N TYR A 71 15.93 -5.16 -1.90
CA TYR A 71 15.38 -3.85 -1.55
C TYR A 71 16.42 -2.97 -0.84
N ARG A 72 17.18 -3.57 0.10
CA ARG A 72 18.28 -2.89 0.79
C ARG A 72 19.43 -2.47 -0.13
N LYS A 73 19.58 -3.06 -1.32
CA LYS A 73 20.65 -2.72 -2.28
C LYS A 73 20.30 -1.49 -3.12
N LEU A 74 19.03 -1.07 -3.15
CA LEU A 74 18.60 0.10 -3.90
C LEU A 74 19.14 1.37 -3.24
N SER A 75 19.96 2.11 -3.98
CA SER A 75 20.55 3.39 -3.56
C SER A 75 20.05 4.58 -4.39
N ILE A 76 18.87 4.42 -5.00
CA ILE A 76 18.23 5.41 -5.87
C ILE A 76 17.31 6.35 -5.07
N PRO A 77 16.97 7.54 -5.61
CA PRO A 77 15.87 8.34 -5.08
C PRO A 77 14.54 7.59 -5.18
N ILE A 78 13.70 7.71 -4.16
CA ILE A 78 12.34 7.17 -4.12
C ILE A 78 11.39 8.28 -3.69
N LEU A 79 10.33 8.48 -4.47
CA LEU A 79 9.16 9.26 -4.07
C LEU A 79 8.05 8.27 -3.69
N ALA A 80 7.53 8.41 -2.48
CA ALA A 80 6.42 7.61 -1.98
C ALA A 80 5.23 8.51 -1.65
N TYR A 81 4.04 8.09 -2.05
CA TYR A 81 2.77 8.70 -1.64
C TYR A 81 1.98 7.73 -0.77
N SER A 82 1.27 8.26 0.20
CA SER A 82 0.24 7.55 0.96
C SER A 82 -0.82 8.55 1.40
N PHE A 83 -2.04 8.07 1.66
CA PHE A 83 -3.18 8.94 1.93
C PHE A 83 -3.77 8.64 3.30
N ALA A 84 -4.14 9.69 4.04
CA ALA A 84 -4.67 9.55 5.40
C ALA A 84 -6.02 8.81 5.44
N ASP A 85 -6.80 8.88 4.37
CA ASP A 85 -8.08 8.18 4.20
C ASP A 85 -7.95 6.80 3.52
N ASP A 86 -6.73 6.34 3.24
CA ASP A 86 -6.46 4.97 2.78
C ASP A 86 -6.46 3.99 3.97
N TRP A 87 -7.60 3.36 4.22
CA TRP A 87 -7.74 2.32 5.24
C TRP A 87 -6.98 1.03 4.90
N PHE A 88 -6.59 0.83 3.63
CA PHE A 88 -5.91 -0.35 3.11
C PHE A 88 -4.39 -0.23 3.12
N SER A 89 -3.84 0.98 3.18
CA SER A 89 -2.40 1.22 3.40
C SER A 89 -2.16 2.15 4.58
N PRO A 90 -2.41 1.72 5.83
CA PRO A 90 -2.19 2.57 7.00
C PRO A 90 -0.76 3.10 7.08
N VAL A 91 -0.59 4.31 7.61
CA VAL A 91 0.72 5.00 7.75
C VAL A 91 1.82 4.12 8.36
N LYS A 92 1.49 3.27 9.34
CA LYS A 92 2.43 2.33 9.97
C LYS A 92 2.87 1.21 9.02
N ALA A 93 1.95 0.71 8.19
CA ALA A 93 2.25 -0.31 7.19
C ALA A 93 3.14 0.24 6.08
N VAL A 94 2.88 1.48 5.64
CA VAL A 94 3.72 2.21 4.67
C VAL A 94 5.11 2.48 5.26
N SER A 95 5.20 3.00 6.49
CA SER A 95 6.47 3.21 7.18
C SER A 95 7.30 1.92 7.26
N ALA A 96 6.67 0.82 7.67
CA ALA A 96 7.32 -0.49 7.75
C ALA A 96 7.82 -0.99 6.38
N LEU A 97 7.16 -0.62 5.27
CA LEU A 97 7.67 -0.93 3.92
C LEU A 97 8.91 -0.11 3.60
N LEU A 98 8.85 1.19 3.83
CA LEU A 98 9.94 2.11 3.50
C LEU A 98 11.22 1.81 4.30
N GLU A 99 11.10 1.26 5.52
CA GLU A 99 12.24 0.78 6.32
C GLU A 99 13.08 -0.33 5.65
N HIS A 100 12.53 -1.05 4.66
CA HIS A 100 13.30 -2.05 3.90
C HIS A 100 14.20 -1.43 2.81
N PHE A 101 13.94 -0.18 2.41
CA PHE A 101 14.73 0.55 1.42
C PHE A 101 15.86 1.36 2.07
N LYS A 102 16.66 0.71 2.95
CA LYS A 102 17.62 1.38 3.84
C LYS A 102 18.66 2.28 3.16
N ASN A 103 19.07 1.95 1.95
CA ASN A 103 20.09 2.71 1.21
C ASN A 103 19.48 3.74 0.24
N ALA A 104 18.16 3.76 0.08
CA ALA A 104 17.48 4.68 -0.81
C ALA A 104 17.35 6.08 -0.18
N ARG A 105 17.21 7.10 -1.03
CA ARG A 105 16.90 8.47 -0.59
C ARG A 105 15.40 8.70 -0.76
N ILE A 106 14.65 8.56 0.33
CA ILE A 106 13.19 8.51 0.28
C ILE A 106 12.61 9.88 0.64
N ARG A 107 11.84 10.46 -0.29
CA ARG A 107 10.85 11.53 -0.03
C ARG A 107 9.50 10.86 0.12
N TRP A 108 8.89 10.91 1.31
CA TRP A 108 7.57 10.35 1.56
C TRP A 108 6.56 11.46 1.85
N LEU A 109 5.48 11.50 1.07
CA LEU A 109 4.35 12.40 1.20
C LEU A 109 3.16 11.61 1.76
N HIS A 110 2.82 11.86 3.03
CA HIS A 110 1.59 11.37 3.64
C HIS A 110 0.54 12.48 3.59
N LEU A 111 -0.39 12.38 2.64
CA LEU A 111 -1.30 13.47 2.31
C LEU A 111 -2.67 13.26 2.94
N GLN A 112 -3.22 14.31 3.52
CA GLN A 112 -4.64 14.41 3.80
C GLN A 112 -5.38 14.90 2.55
N PRO A 113 -6.56 14.36 2.20
CA PRO A 113 -7.33 14.81 1.04
C PRO A 113 -7.52 16.34 0.99
N SER A 114 -7.74 16.97 2.16
CA SER A 114 -7.93 18.42 2.28
C SER A 114 -6.71 19.24 1.87
N GLU A 115 -5.49 18.71 2.01
CA GLU A 115 -4.25 19.41 1.63
C GLU A 115 -4.10 19.55 0.12
N VAL A 116 -4.82 18.71 -0.64
CA VAL A 116 -4.81 18.69 -2.10
C VAL A 116 -6.18 19.02 -2.70
N GLY A 117 -7.07 19.63 -1.90
CA GLY A 117 -8.38 20.09 -2.36
C GLY A 117 -9.34 18.96 -2.74
N LYS A 118 -9.17 17.76 -2.17
CA LYS A 118 -10.02 16.59 -2.38
C LYS A 118 -10.86 16.31 -1.15
N SER A 119 -12.09 15.84 -1.34
CA SER A 119 -12.95 15.34 -0.25
C SER A 119 -12.54 13.94 0.21
N ALA A 120 -12.06 13.11 -0.72
CA ALA A 120 -11.49 11.79 -0.48
C ALA A 120 -10.53 11.40 -1.63
N ILE A 121 -9.56 10.54 -1.32
CA ILE A 121 -8.65 9.88 -2.26
C ILE A 121 -8.76 8.36 -2.07
N GLY A 122 -8.62 7.87 -0.84
CA GLY A 122 -8.71 6.45 -0.54
C GLY A 122 -7.56 5.64 -1.15
N HIS A 123 -7.77 4.33 -1.34
CA HIS A 123 -6.71 3.41 -1.78
C HIS A 123 -6.34 3.55 -3.26
N ASP A 124 -7.34 3.55 -4.15
CA ASP A 124 -7.14 3.55 -5.59
C ASP A 124 -7.23 4.97 -6.20
N GLY A 125 -7.77 5.95 -5.45
CA GLY A 125 -8.18 7.23 -6.01
C GLY A 125 -7.05 8.07 -6.57
N PHE A 126 -5.79 7.87 -6.16
CA PHE A 126 -4.67 8.55 -6.80
C PHE A 126 -4.63 8.31 -8.32
N PHE A 127 -5.04 7.13 -8.79
CA PHE A 127 -5.04 6.78 -10.21
C PHE A 127 -6.41 6.90 -10.88
N GLU A 128 -7.46 7.27 -10.15
CA GLU A 128 -8.81 7.38 -10.69
C GLU A 128 -8.97 8.66 -11.54
N PRO A 129 -9.83 8.65 -12.58
CA PRO A 129 -10.11 9.83 -13.39
C PRO A 129 -10.55 11.03 -12.55
N GLY A 130 -10.05 12.23 -12.88
CA GLY A 130 -10.32 13.46 -12.15
C GLY A 130 -9.32 13.78 -11.03
N ASN A 131 -8.34 12.91 -10.79
CA ASN A 131 -7.25 13.14 -9.83
C ASN A 131 -5.88 13.39 -10.50
N GLU A 132 -5.86 13.67 -11.80
CA GLU A 132 -4.64 13.94 -12.57
C GLU A 132 -3.86 15.14 -12.02
N SER A 133 -4.55 16.10 -11.38
CA SER A 133 -3.89 17.24 -10.73
C SER A 133 -2.95 16.83 -9.59
N LEU A 134 -3.15 15.65 -8.99
CA LEU A 134 -2.27 15.12 -7.95
C LEU A 134 -0.92 14.66 -8.51
N TRP A 135 -0.82 14.46 -9.83
CA TRP A 135 0.36 13.87 -10.47
C TRP A 135 1.43 14.90 -10.80
N GLN A 136 1.14 16.20 -10.70
CA GLN A 136 2.08 17.23 -11.13
C GLN A 136 3.41 17.17 -10.34
N ASP A 137 3.35 17.05 -9.00
CA ASP A 137 4.57 16.91 -8.17
C ASP A 137 5.34 15.62 -8.49
N MET A 138 4.65 14.52 -8.83
CA MET A 138 5.28 13.28 -9.27
C MET A 138 5.99 13.47 -10.62
N ILE A 139 5.34 14.12 -11.60
CA ILE A 139 5.89 14.39 -12.93
C ILE A 139 7.13 15.28 -12.83
N ASP A 140 7.04 16.35 -12.04
CA ASP A 140 8.14 17.28 -11.81
C ASP A 140 9.32 16.56 -11.13
N TRP A 141 9.03 15.70 -10.15
CA TRP A 141 10.04 14.89 -9.47
C TRP A 141 10.70 13.86 -10.39
N ILE A 142 9.95 13.23 -11.32
CA ILE A 142 10.55 12.33 -12.33
C ILE A 142 11.54 13.10 -13.21
N GLY A 143 11.21 14.33 -13.60
CA GLY A 143 12.09 15.20 -14.37
C GLY A 143 13.33 15.67 -13.61
N LYS A 144 13.20 15.87 -12.29
CA LYS A 144 14.27 16.30 -11.39
C LYS A 144 14.16 15.60 -10.02
N PRO A 145 14.75 14.39 -9.88
CA PRO A 145 14.64 13.63 -8.65
C PRO A 145 15.44 14.30 -7.52
N GLU A 146 14.80 15.17 -6.75
CA GLU A 146 15.41 15.77 -5.57
C GLU A 146 15.19 14.90 -4.34
N PRO A 147 16.27 14.55 -3.60
CA PRO A 147 16.14 13.80 -2.36
C PRO A 147 15.81 14.75 -1.21
N ALA A 148 14.56 14.76 -0.74
CA ALA A 148 14.26 15.27 0.60
C ALA A 148 14.51 14.14 1.61
N LYS A 149 15.50 14.29 2.51
CA LYS A 149 15.51 13.49 3.75
C LYS A 149 14.48 14.10 4.69
N GLY A 150 13.30 13.52 4.74
CA GLY A 150 12.25 13.97 5.65
C GLY A 150 11.04 13.08 5.55
N TYR A 151 10.62 12.55 6.69
CA TYR A 151 9.26 12.08 6.88
C TYR A 151 8.43 13.34 7.13
N PHE A 152 7.72 13.83 6.11
CA PHE A 152 6.75 14.89 6.32
C PHE A 152 5.50 14.19 6.86
N TYR A 153 5.38 14.20 8.19
CA TYR A 153 4.18 13.77 8.93
C TYR A 153 3.33 14.99 9.27
#